data_AF-A0A959LCC5-F1
#
_entry.id   AF-A0A959LCC5-F1
#
_cell.length_a   1.000
_cell.length_b   1.000
_cell.length_c   1.000
_cell.angle_alpha   90.00
_cell.angle_beta   90.00
_cell.angle_gamma   90.00
#
_symmetry.space_group_name_H-M   'P 1'
#
loop_
_entity.id
_entity.type
_entity.pdbx_description
1 polymer ?
#
loop_
_entity_poly.entity_id
_entity_poly.type
_entity_poly.pdbx_seq_one_letter_code
_entity_poly.pdbx_strand_id
1 'polypeptide(L)'
;MTGSLLSKYWTELSKSTRQQVVLAAQSPLFNKREDVRRLIDLMICTPPTSKEAAWKAVYGPGHPPYHDGKFRHLMNYTLDLIRQTMAFLEIREKDGLMHMQLLQSMKRAGMHALMDKEITHAKAIRDRSTDRSAAHFRETVDLEALVFDHNRMLRRERSDHSSQLFGDFGIMVAIISLQQGCTKLAQASFFPSDSTIPYLKETIRLIRDGHFADNPAVSTWYASYQALSEPDNRERFLVLKECIASHARLFPEEELRDLYILALNVCIRRINASDKAYIREAFAIYQAGLEAGVFLENGHLSKFTYRNVLNIALALEEWGWAKAYLEEYRPYLPPREQEQIYTYNLATYYFRKQEYEEALTLLRDARVSETLEQFDVRRMMVRIYYDRNEIQALDSLLDSFDIYLRRHKKGGYHRKMFMNMVRIMRSLVSAKGRSEQNKSRLRKKISNLEYLAEREWLLSLVT
;
A
#
# COMPACT_ATOMS: atom_id res chain seq x y z
N MET A 1 -7.20 25.53 -17.26
CA MET A 1 -7.02 25.36 -15.79
C MET A 1 -6.12 24.17 -15.42
N THR A 2 -5.69 23.41 -16.43
CA THR A 2 -4.92 22.18 -16.30
C THR A 2 -3.66 22.36 -15.46
N GLY A 3 -3.44 21.47 -14.49
CA GLY A 3 -2.27 21.48 -13.62
C GLY A 3 -2.40 22.31 -12.33
N SER A 4 -3.49 23.06 -12.15
CA SER A 4 -3.77 23.74 -10.88
C SER A 4 -4.11 22.75 -9.76
N LEU A 5 -3.90 23.13 -8.49
CA LEU A 5 -4.26 22.30 -7.35
C LEU A 5 -5.78 22.00 -7.31
N LEU A 6 -6.60 23.00 -7.64
CA LEU A 6 -8.05 22.84 -7.78
C LEU A 6 -8.40 21.78 -8.84
N SER A 7 -7.77 21.85 -10.00
CA SER A 7 -7.99 20.88 -11.07
C SER A 7 -7.60 19.47 -10.64
N LYS A 8 -6.50 19.31 -9.90
CA LYS A 8 -6.06 18.00 -9.38
C LYS A 8 -7.06 17.44 -8.38
N TYR A 9 -7.45 18.21 -7.38
CA TYR A 9 -8.47 17.79 -6.40
C TYR A 9 -9.73 17.33 -7.12
N TRP A 10 -10.26 18.17 -8.03
CA TRP A 10 -11.50 17.87 -8.74
C TRP A 10 -11.44 16.55 -9.53
N THR A 11 -10.33 16.29 -10.22
CA THR A 11 -10.17 15.07 -11.03
C THR A 11 -10.07 13.80 -10.19
N GLU A 12 -9.53 13.89 -8.97
CA GLU A 12 -9.43 12.74 -8.05
C GLU A 12 -10.73 12.46 -7.29
N LEU A 13 -11.66 13.42 -7.20
CA LEU A 13 -12.94 13.20 -6.53
C LEU A 13 -13.79 12.14 -7.26
N SER A 14 -14.43 11.27 -6.47
CA SER A 14 -15.46 10.36 -6.96
C SER A 14 -16.64 11.12 -7.58
N LYS A 15 -17.39 10.46 -8.47
CA LYS A 15 -18.60 11.04 -9.08
C LYS A 15 -19.63 11.46 -8.01
N SER A 16 -19.80 10.63 -6.97
CA SER A 16 -20.69 10.92 -5.84
C SER A 16 -20.25 12.16 -5.06
N THR A 17 -18.94 12.26 -4.74
CA THR A 17 -18.40 13.40 -4.00
C THR A 17 -18.53 14.71 -4.79
N ARG A 18 -18.31 14.69 -6.11
CA ARG A 18 -18.54 15.88 -6.97
C ARG A 18 -19.98 16.37 -6.90
N GLN A 19 -20.96 15.45 -6.88
CA GLN A 19 -22.38 15.82 -6.73
C GLN A 19 -22.64 16.47 -5.36
N GLN A 20 -22.05 15.95 -4.28
CA GLN A 20 -22.16 16.57 -2.95
C GLN A 20 -21.53 17.98 -2.91
N VAL A 21 -20.43 18.21 -3.64
CA VAL A 21 -19.82 19.55 -3.76
C VAL A 21 -20.76 20.52 -4.48
N VAL A 22 -21.48 20.08 -5.52
CA VAL A 22 -22.50 20.92 -6.19
C VAL A 22 -23.59 21.33 -5.20
N LEU A 23 -24.09 20.38 -4.40
CA LEU A 23 -25.09 20.67 -3.36
C LEU A 23 -24.55 21.64 -2.30
N ALA A 24 -23.30 21.46 -1.87
CA ALA A 24 -22.65 22.39 -0.94
C ALA A 24 -22.50 23.79 -1.53
N ALA A 25 -22.16 23.92 -2.82
CA ALA A 25 -22.04 25.20 -3.50
C ALA A 25 -23.36 25.99 -3.61
N GLN A 26 -24.49 25.27 -3.61
CA GLN A 26 -25.84 25.85 -3.60
C GLN A 26 -26.33 26.18 -2.19
N SER A 27 -25.72 25.61 -1.15
CA SER A 27 -26.13 25.81 0.23
C SER A 27 -25.57 27.13 0.80
N PRO A 28 -26.44 28.05 1.29
CA PRO A 28 -26.00 29.29 1.93
C PRO A 28 -25.15 29.09 3.19
N LEU A 29 -25.18 27.88 3.78
CA LEU A 29 -24.35 27.49 4.91
C LEU A 29 -22.87 27.34 4.52
N PHE A 30 -22.60 26.80 3.33
CA PHE A 30 -21.24 26.53 2.85
C PHE A 30 -20.73 27.61 1.89
N ASN A 31 -21.62 28.23 1.11
CA ASN A 31 -21.24 29.19 0.09
C ASN A 31 -22.26 30.33 -0.04
N LYS A 32 -21.76 31.57 -0.05
CA LYS A 32 -22.55 32.78 -0.36
C LYS A 32 -22.16 33.41 -1.69
N ARG A 33 -21.16 32.86 -2.38
CA ARG A 33 -20.57 33.42 -3.60
C ARG A 33 -21.13 32.76 -4.84
N GLU A 34 -21.85 33.55 -5.61
CA GLU A 34 -22.43 33.12 -6.88
C GLU A 34 -21.37 32.74 -7.93
N ASP A 35 -20.20 33.39 -7.92
CA ASP A 35 -19.11 33.07 -8.84
C ASP A 35 -18.43 31.71 -8.53
N VAL A 36 -18.36 31.31 -7.26
CA VAL A 36 -17.90 29.98 -6.84
C VAL A 36 -18.86 28.91 -7.33
N ARG A 37 -20.18 29.12 -7.16
CA ARG A 37 -21.21 28.20 -7.65
C ARG A 37 -21.09 27.98 -9.15
N ARG A 38 -21.01 29.07 -9.93
CA ARG A 38 -20.86 29.00 -11.38
C ARG A 38 -19.58 28.30 -11.82
N LEU A 39 -18.47 28.46 -11.10
CA LEU A 39 -17.24 27.75 -11.41
C LEU A 39 -17.38 26.25 -11.16
N ILE A 40 -18.05 25.83 -10.09
CA ILE A 40 -18.33 24.41 -9.80
C ILE A 40 -19.27 23.81 -10.85
N ASP A 41 -20.35 24.51 -11.20
CA ASP A 41 -21.29 24.10 -12.25
C ASP A 41 -20.58 23.96 -13.61
N LEU A 42 -19.63 24.86 -13.90
CA LEU A 42 -18.79 24.74 -15.09
C LEU A 42 -17.87 23.51 -15.02
N MET A 43 -17.24 23.25 -13.88
CA MET A 43 -16.32 22.12 -13.69
C MET A 43 -17.00 20.75 -13.75
N ILE A 44 -18.29 20.66 -13.43
CA ILE A 44 -19.06 19.40 -13.55
C ILE A 44 -19.56 19.16 -14.98
N CYS A 45 -19.98 20.20 -15.70
CA CYS A 45 -20.52 20.08 -17.05
C CYS A 45 -19.43 20.05 -18.13
N THR A 46 -18.58 21.08 -18.15
CA THR A 46 -17.58 21.31 -19.21
C THR A 46 -16.31 21.89 -18.60
N PRO A 47 -15.34 21.06 -18.21
CA PRO A 47 -14.11 21.52 -17.57
C PRO A 47 -13.38 22.56 -18.45
N PRO A 48 -13.04 23.75 -17.93
CA PRO A 48 -12.52 24.83 -18.75
C PRO A 48 -11.06 24.60 -19.15
N THR A 49 -10.76 24.84 -20.43
CA THR A 49 -9.44 24.63 -21.04
C THR A 49 -8.38 25.61 -20.51
N SER A 50 -8.73 26.88 -20.32
CA SER A 50 -7.85 27.92 -19.74
C SER A 50 -8.51 28.66 -18.57
N LYS A 51 -7.74 29.50 -17.85
CA LYS A 51 -8.30 30.33 -16.77
C LYS A 51 -9.16 31.45 -17.34
N GLU A 52 -8.76 31.98 -18.48
CA GLU A 52 -9.45 33.03 -19.23
C GLU A 52 -10.80 32.52 -19.76
N ALA A 53 -10.84 31.27 -20.25
CA ALA A 53 -12.08 30.62 -20.67
C ALA A 53 -13.03 30.43 -19.47
N ALA A 54 -12.50 29.99 -18.33
CA ALA A 54 -13.28 29.87 -17.10
C ALA A 54 -13.82 31.22 -16.62
N TRP A 55 -13.00 32.28 -16.65
CA TRP A 55 -13.41 33.64 -16.29
C TRP A 55 -14.59 34.13 -17.14
N LYS A 56 -14.48 33.98 -18.46
CA LYS A 56 -15.55 34.36 -19.39
C LYS A 56 -16.85 33.59 -19.12
N ALA A 57 -16.74 32.28 -18.85
CA ALA A 57 -17.90 31.44 -18.56
C ALA A 57 -18.57 31.80 -17.21
N VAL A 58 -17.78 32.10 -16.17
CA VAL A 58 -18.30 32.44 -14.83
C VAL A 58 -18.99 33.81 -14.80
N TYR A 59 -18.40 34.82 -15.44
CA TYR A 59 -18.90 36.20 -15.39
C TYR A 59 -19.81 36.60 -16.57
N GLY A 60 -19.83 35.81 -17.66
CA GLY A 60 -20.75 35.98 -18.77
C GLY A 60 -20.38 37.10 -19.76
N PRO A 61 -21.25 37.38 -20.77
CA PRO A 61 -21.05 38.47 -21.73
C PRO A 61 -21.04 39.84 -21.05
N GLY A 62 -20.07 40.70 -21.38
CA GLY A 62 -19.87 42.00 -20.71
C GLY A 62 -19.00 41.94 -19.44
N HIS A 63 -18.29 40.83 -19.20
CA HIS A 63 -17.40 40.67 -18.06
C HIS A 63 -16.26 41.71 -18.02
N PRO A 64 -15.77 42.10 -16.83
CA PRO A 64 -14.54 42.88 -16.71
C PRO A 64 -13.35 42.11 -17.31
N PRO A 65 -12.30 42.80 -17.80
CA PRO A 65 -11.11 42.16 -18.35
C PRO A 65 -10.56 41.08 -17.41
N TYR A 66 -10.03 40.01 -17.99
CA TYR A 66 -9.47 38.91 -17.21
C TYR A 66 -8.45 39.43 -16.20
N HIS A 67 -8.62 39.04 -14.94
CA HIS A 67 -7.73 39.46 -13.86
C HIS A 67 -7.27 38.23 -13.07
N ASP A 68 -6.05 37.78 -13.35
CA ASP A 68 -5.51 36.53 -12.80
C ASP A 68 -5.50 36.51 -11.26
N GLY A 69 -5.20 37.64 -10.59
CA GLY A 69 -5.31 37.74 -9.13
C GLY A 69 -6.70 37.41 -8.58
N LYS A 70 -7.76 38.06 -9.10
CA LYS A 70 -9.15 37.78 -8.73
C LYS A 70 -9.56 36.35 -9.05
N PHE A 71 -9.12 35.81 -10.19
CA PHE A 71 -9.42 34.43 -10.54
C PHE A 71 -8.72 33.42 -9.64
N ARG A 72 -7.48 33.67 -9.23
CA ARG A 72 -6.79 32.86 -8.22
C ARG A 72 -7.54 32.84 -6.89
N HIS A 73 -8.05 33.99 -6.45
CA HIS A 73 -8.92 34.02 -5.27
C HIS A 73 -10.16 33.16 -5.46
N LEU A 74 -10.87 33.29 -6.60
CA LEU A 74 -12.03 32.44 -6.92
C LEU A 74 -11.67 30.94 -6.87
N MET A 75 -10.54 30.54 -7.47
CA MET A 75 -10.08 29.15 -7.41
C MET A 75 -9.79 28.69 -5.97
N ASN A 76 -9.19 29.56 -5.13
CA ASN A 76 -8.92 29.23 -3.73
C ASN A 76 -10.23 29.06 -2.93
N TYR A 77 -11.20 29.97 -3.08
CA TYR A 77 -12.52 29.83 -2.45
C TYR A 77 -13.22 28.53 -2.89
N THR A 78 -13.10 28.18 -4.17
CA THR A 78 -13.66 26.94 -4.72
C THR A 78 -12.98 25.70 -4.12
N LEU A 79 -11.65 25.74 -3.99
CA LEU A 79 -10.88 24.66 -3.37
C LEU A 79 -11.21 24.51 -1.88
N ASP A 80 -11.37 25.61 -1.15
CA ASP A 80 -11.74 25.59 0.26
C ASP A 80 -13.14 25.00 0.46
N LEU A 81 -14.10 25.34 -0.41
CA LEU A 81 -15.43 24.74 -0.41
C LEU A 81 -15.37 23.22 -0.66
N ILE A 82 -14.55 22.76 -1.61
CA ILE A 82 -14.33 21.33 -1.85
C ILE A 82 -13.80 20.65 -0.58
N ARG A 83 -12.77 21.23 0.06
CA ARG A 83 -12.16 20.67 1.28
C ARG A 83 -13.14 20.62 2.44
N GLN A 84 -13.91 21.68 2.66
CA GLN A 84 -14.95 21.72 3.70
C GLN A 84 -16.04 20.69 3.43
N THR A 85 -16.44 20.50 2.18
CA THR A 85 -17.41 19.48 1.80
C THR A 85 -16.87 18.09 2.10
N MET A 86 -15.62 17.78 1.71
CA MET A 86 -14.98 16.49 2.01
C MET A 86 -14.92 16.22 3.52
N ALA A 87 -14.47 17.19 4.30
CA ALA A 87 -14.40 17.06 5.76
C ALA A 87 -15.79 16.86 6.39
N PHE A 88 -16.81 17.57 5.89
CA PHE A 88 -18.18 17.38 6.37
C PHE A 88 -18.74 16.00 6.03
N LEU A 89 -18.47 15.50 4.82
CA LEU A 89 -18.91 14.16 4.42
C LEU A 89 -18.27 13.07 5.29
N GLU A 90 -16.97 13.19 5.58
CA GLU A 90 -16.24 12.27 6.47
C GLU A 90 -16.87 12.23 7.88
N ILE A 91 -17.17 13.40 8.46
CA ILE A 91 -17.82 13.49 9.78
C ILE A 91 -19.24 12.89 9.73
N ARG A 92 -19.97 13.11 8.63
CA ARG A 92 -21.35 12.62 8.46
C ARG A 92 -21.42 11.12 8.25
N GLU A 93 -20.41 10.53 7.62
CA GLU A 93 -20.35 9.09 7.38
C GLU A 93 -20.00 8.31 8.66
N LYS A 94 -19.22 8.93 9.57
CA LYS A 94 -18.84 8.35 10.85
C LYS A 94 -19.78 8.82 11.97
N ASP A 95 -20.87 8.08 12.20
CA ASP A 95 -21.87 8.38 13.23
C ASP A 95 -21.25 8.73 14.59
N GLY A 96 -20.27 7.94 15.05
CA GLY A 96 -19.56 8.19 16.31
C GLY A 96 -18.87 9.55 16.34
N LEU A 97 -18.17 9.92 15.26
CA LEU A 97 -17.49 11.20 15.13
C LEU A 97 -18.50 12.36 15.11
N MET A 98 -19.63 12.22 14.42
CA MET A 98 -20.69 13.23 14.41
C MET A 98 -21.23 13.51 15.81
N HIS A 99 -21.58 12.46 16.58
CA HIS A 99 -22.05 12.63 17.95
C HIS A 99 -20.99 13.25 18.85
N MET A 100 -19.70 12.90 18.67
CA MET A 100 -18.61 13.54 19.40
C MET A 100 -18.50 15.05 19.10
N GLN A 101 -18.61 15.46 17.84
CA GLN A 101 -18.61 16.89 17.48
C GLN A 101 -19.85 17.62 18.02
N LEU A 102 -21.01 16.96 18.01
CA LEU A 102 -22.24 17.50 18.59
C LEU A 102 -22.10 17.71 20.11
N LEU A 103 -21.59 16.72 20.85
CA LEU A 103 -21.37 16.83 22.30
C LEU A 103 -20.41 17.97 22.65
N GLN A 104 -19.34 18.15 21.87
CA GLN A 104 -18.43 19.28 22.05
C GLN A 104 -19.13 20.62 21.79
N SER A 105 -19.96 20.70 20.73
CA SER A 105 -20.74 21.90 20.42
C SER A 105 -21.75 22.23 21.53
N MET A 106 -22.48 21.23 22.03
CA MET A 106 -23.43 21.37 23.13
C MET A 106 -22.75 21.84 24.41
N LYS A 107 -21.57 21.28 24.74
CA LYS A 107 -20.75 21.71 25.88
C LYS A 107 -20.38 23.19 25.76
N ARG A 108 -19.91 23.63 24.59
CA ARG A 108 -19.55 25.05 24.36
C ARG A 108 -20.75 25.98 24.45
N ALA A 109 -21.92 25.51 24.01
CA ALA A 109 -23.18 26.24 24.07
C ALA A 109 -23.88 26.17 25.45
N GLY A 110 -23.30 25.49 26.44
CA GLY A 110 -23.88 25.34 27.78
C GLY A 110 -25.13 24.45 27.83
N MET A 111 -25.39 23.63 26.81
CA MET A 111 -26.59 22.79 26.69
C MET A 111 -26.53 21.51 27.54
N HIS A 112 -26.00 21.58 28.76
CA HIS A 112 -25.71 20.41 29.60
C HIS A 112 -26.94 19.53 29.85
N ALA A 113 -28.11 20.12 30.11
CA ALA A 113 -29.35 19.37 30.36
C ALA A 113 -29.77 18.43 29.21
N LEU A 114 -29.30 18.70 27.98
CA LEU A 114 -29.62 17.91 26.79
C LEU A 114 -28.55 16.86 26.47
N MET A 115 -27.36 16.94 27.08
CA MET A 115 -26.22 16.10 26.74
C MET A 115 -26.40 14.63 27.16
N ASP A 116 -27.19 14.34 28.20
CA ASP A 116 -27.34 12.96 28.72
C ASP A 116 -27.85 11.98 27.66
N LYS A 117 -28.81 12.42 26.83
CA LYS A 117 -29.36 11.62 25.74
C LYS A 117 -28.32 11.37 24.64
N GLU A 118 -27.59 12.41 24.26
CA GLU A 118 -26.55 12.30 23.23
C GLU A 118 -25.35 11.48 23.69
N ILE A 119 -24.96 11.56 24.97
CA ILE A 119 -23.95 10.68 25.58
C ILE A 119 -24.40 9.22 25.48
N THR A 120 -25.67 8.93 25.77
CA THR A 120 -26.22 7.58 25.69
C THR A 120 -26.17 7.05 24.26
N HIS A 121 -26.50 7.88 23.27
CA HIS A 121 -26.37 7.51 21.84
C HIS A 121 -24.91 7.25 21.45
N ALA A 122 -23.99 8.13 21.83
CA ALA A 122 -22.56 7.99 21.54
C ALA A 122 -21.99 6.69 22.14
N LYS A 123 -22.35 6.36 23.38
CA LYS A 123 -21.96 5.09 24.03
C LYS A 123 -22.53 3.89 23.30
N ALA A 124 -23.81 3.93 22.91
CA ALA A 124 -24.43 2.83 22.15
C ALA A 124 -23.78 2.59 20.78
N ILE A 125 -23.34 3.65 20.09
CA ILE A 125 -22.61 3.53 18.81
C ILE A 125 -21.24 2.91 19.04
N ARG A 126 -20.49 3.41 20.05
CA ARG A 126 -19.19 2.85 20.45
C ARG A 126 -19.30 1.36 20.77
N ASP A 127 -20.28 0.96 21.58
CA ASP A 127 -20.42 -0.41 22.07
C ASP A 127 -20.82 -1.40 20.95
N ARG A 128 -21.46 -0.91 19.88
CA ARG A 128 -21.78 -1.69 18.68
C ARG A 128 -20.60 -1.84 17.72
N SER A 129 -19.59 -0.98 17.83
CA SER A 129 -18.41 -1.05 16.97
C SER A 129 -17.64 -2.33 17.25
N THR A 130 -17.21 -3.03 16.18
CA THR A 130 -16.28 -4.15 16.29
C THR A 130 -14.82 -3.70 16.31
N ASP A 131 -14.54 -2.46 15.92
CA ASP A 131 -13.20 -1.89 15.90
C ASP A 131 -12.58 -1.85 17.30
N ARG A 132 -11.37 -2.36 17.45
CA ARG A 132 -10.55 -2.32 18.67
C ARG A 132 -9.14 -1.77 18.37
N SER A 133 -9.02 -0.96 17.32
CA SER A 133 -7.81 -0.20 16.99
C SER A 133 -7.49 0.86 18.05
N ALA A 134 -6.32 1.48 17.92
CA ALA A 134 -5.98 2.65 18.74
C ALA A 134 -6.96 3.82 18.54
N ALA A 135 -7.58 3.94 17.36
CA ALA A 135 -8.58 4.98 17.09
C ALA A 135 -9.85 4.77 17.93
N HIS A 136 -10.34 3.54 18.03
CA HIS A 136 -11.47 3.19 18.89
C HIS A 136 -11.22 3.56 20.37
N PHE A 137 -10.06 3.19 20.90
CA PHE A 137 -9.72 3.52 22.30
C PHE A 137 -9.51 5.01 22.50
N ARG A 138 -9.01 5.74 21.49
CA ARG A 138 -8.94 7.21 21.54
C ARG A 138 -10.32 7.84 21.63
N GLU A 139 -11.25 7.44 20.77
CA GLU A 139 -12.62 7.94 20.79
C GLU A 139 -13.30 7.65 22.13
N THR A 140 -13.04 6.46 22.69
CA THR A 140 -13.56 6.06 24.01
C THR A 140 -13.02 6.96 25.13
N VAL A 141 -11.71 7.20 25.15
CA VAL A 141 -11.06 8.09 26.11
C VAL A 141 -11.61 9.52 25.99
N ASP A 142 -11.75 10.04 24.77
CA ASP A 142 -12.28 11.37 24.51
C ASP A 142 -13.75 11.50 24.97
N LEU A 143 -14.57 10.48 24.72
CA LEU A 143 -15.97 10.44 25.16
C LEU A 143 -16.07 10.42 26.68
N GLU A 144 -15.34 9.53 27.35
CA GLU A 144 -15.38 9.43 28.82
C GLU A 144 -14.83 10.70 29.48
N ALA A 145 -13.85 11.38 28.88
CA ALA A 145 -13.40 12.71 29.34
C ALA A 145 -14.52 13.76 29.26
N LEU A 146 -15.31 13.78 28.16
CA LEU A 146 -16.48 14.65 28.04
C LEU A 146 -17.56 14.32 29.08
N VAL A 147 -17.81 13.03 29.33
CA VAL A 147 -18.77 12.56 30.35
C VAL A 147 -18.33 12.98 31.75
N PHE A 148 -17.04 12.83 32.05
CA PHE A 148 -16.46 13.26 33.32
C PHE A 148 -16.65 14.76 33.56
N ASP A 149 -16.30 15.59 32.57
CA ASP A 149 -16.49 17.04 32.65
C ASP A 149 -17.96 17.43 32.82
N HIS A 150 -18.87 16.77 32.10
CA HIS A 150 -20.30 16.99 32.18
C HIS A 150 -20.87 16.64 33.57
N ASN A 151 -20.52 15.48 34.11
CA ASN A 151 -20.93 15.06 35.45
C ASN A 151 -20.39 16.00 36.54
N ARG A 152 -19.15 16.46 36.38
CA ARG A 152 -18.54 17.46 37.27
C ARG A 152 -19.31 18.78 37.25
N MET A 153 -19.71 19.27 36.07
CA MET A 153 -20.52 20.49 35.94
C MET A 153 -21.89 20.38 36.63
N LEU A 154 -22.53 19.21 36.50
CA LEU A 154 -23.82 18.93 37.14
C LEU A 154 -23.71 18.57 38.63
N ARG A 155 -22.50 18.58 39.21
CA ARG A 155 -22.24 18.17 40.60
C ARG A 155 -22.79 16.78 40.94
N ARG A 156 -22.82 15.87 39.97
CA ARG A 156 -23.21 14.47 40.19
C ARG A 156 -22.08 13.76 40.95
N GLU A 157 -22.43 12.98 41.97
CA GLU A 157 -21.44 12.21 42.73
C GLU A 157 -20.64 11.26 41.83
N ARG A 158 -19.38 11.02 42.20
CA ARG A 158 -18.43 10.21 41.44
C ARG A 158 -19.03 8.84 41.11
N SER A 159 -19.28 8.60 39.83
CA SER A 159 -19.42 7.26 39.30
C SER A 159 -18.02 6.64 39.07
N ASP A 160 -17.94 5.31 39.11
CA ASP A 160 -16.74 4.47 39.00
C ASP A 160 -15.99 4.58 37.62
N HIS A 161 -16.29 5.61 36.84
CA HIS A 161 -15.88 5.76 35.43
C HIS A 161 -14.38 6.07 35.26
N SER A 162 -13.69 6.45 36.33
CA SER A 162 -12.24 6.73 36.26
C SER A 162 -11.41 5.47 36.02
N SER A 163 -11.80 4.33 36.58
CA SER A 163 -11.03 3.07 36.46
C SER A 163 -11.01 2.55 35.02
N GLN A 164 -12.16 2.61 34.33
CA GLN A 164 -12.30 2.23 32.92
C GLN A 164 -11.52 3.18 32.00
N LEU A 165 -11.59 4.49 32.23
CA LEU A 165 -10.83 5.50 31.46
C LEU A 165 -9.32 5.25 31.50
N PHE A 166 -8.78 4.91 32.68
CA PHE A 166 -7.36 4.61 32.82
C PHE A 166 -6.95 3.33 32.06
N GLY A 167 -7.82 2.32 32.05
CA GLY A 167 -7.62 1.09 31.29
C GLY A 167 -7.57 1.33 29.78
N ASP A 168 -8.57 2.02 29.23
CA ASP A 168 -8.68 2.29 27.79
C ASP A 168 -7.55 3.20 27.29
N PHE A 169 -7.14 4.18 28.10
CA PHE A 169 -5.95 4.98 27.80
C PHE A 169 -4.68 4.13 27.75
N GLY A 170 -4.50 3.22 28.72
CA GLY A 170 -3.37 2.28 28.73
C GLY A 170 -3.34 1.38 27.50
N ILE A 171 -4.49 0.86 27.07
CA ILE A 171 -4.63 0.05 25.86
C ILE A 171 -4.26 0.86 24.61
N MET A 172 -4.79 2.08 24.47
CA MET A 172 -4.46 2.97 23.35
C MET A 172 -2.95 3.20 23.25
N VAL A 173 -2.30 3.53 24.37
CA VAL A 173 -0.85 3.74 24.42
C VAL A 173 -0.10 2.47 24.05
N ALA A 174 -0.54 1.31 24.57
CA ALA A 174 0.10 0.03 24.28
C ALA A 174 0.08 -0.29 22.78
N ILE A 175 -1.08 -0.17 22.12
CA ILE A 175 -1.22 -0.40 20.67
C ILE A 175 -0.30 0.53 19.88
N ILE A 176 -0.34 1.85 20.15
CA ILE A 176 0.46 2.83 19.41
C ILE A 176 1.96 2.57 19.60
N SER A 177 2.41 2.28 20.81
CA SER A 177 3.82 1.97 21.08
C SER A 177 4.27 0.71 20.34
N LEU A 178 3.43 -0.33 20.29
CA LEU A 178 3.73 -1.58 19.57
C LEU A 178 3.77 -1.37 18.05
N GLN A 179 2.82 -0.60 17.49
CA GLN A 179 2.80 -0.23 16.06
C GLN A 179 4.08 0.53 15.66
N GLN A 180 4.53 1.47 16.49
CA GLN A 180 5.79 2.18 16.29
C GLN A 180 6.99 1.22 16.39
N GLY A 181 6.95 0.28 17.34
CA GLY A 181 7.96 -0.78 17.48
C GLY A 181 8.08 -1.64 16.23
N CYS A 182 6.95 -2.11 15.71
CA CYS A 182 6.87 -2.91 14.50
C CYS A 182 7.41 -2.13 13.29
N THR A 183 6.97 -0.88 13.12
CA THR A 183 7.45 0.01 12.04
C THR A 183 8.97 0.16 12.08
N LYS A 184 9.54 0.43 13.26
CA LYS A 184 10.98 0.55 13.43
C LYS A 184 11.72 -0.74 13.07
N LEU A 185 11.23 -1.90 13.51
CA LEU A 185 11.83 -3.20 13.19
C LEU A 185 11.77 -3.52 11.70
N ALA A 186 10.63 -3.25 11.05
CA ALA A 186 10.46 -3.47 9.62
C ALA A 186 11.38 -2.59 8.77
N GLN A 187 11.68 -1.37 9.23
CA GLN A 187 12.55 -0.42 8.52
C GLN A 187 14.03 -0.60 8.82
N ALA A 188 14.40 -1.27 9.92
CA ALA A 188 15.78 -1.32 10.42
C ALA A 188 16.80 -1.85 9.39
N SER A 189 16.39 -2.75 8.49
CA SER A 189 17.27 -3.28 7.43
C SER A 189 17.62 -2.26 6.34
N PHE A 190 16.79 -1.24 6.13
CA PHE A 190 16.99 -0.21 5.10
C PHE A 190 17.41 1.14 5.69
N PHE A 191 16.88 1.47 6.87
CA PHE A 191 17.08 2.73 7.57
C PHE A 191 17.34 2.45 9.06
N PRO A 192 18.59 2.10 9.44
CA PRO A 192 18.95 1.95 10.84
C PRO A 192 18.69 3.26 11.60
N SER A 193 18.06 3.17 12.77
CA SER A 193 17.76 4.33 13.60
C SER A 193 17.95 4.03 15.09
N ASP A 194 18.70 4.90 15.76
CA ASP A 194 18.91 4.85 17.21
C ASP A 194 17.79 5.52 18.01
N SER A 195 16.75 6.00 17.33
CA SER A 195 15.61 6.68 17.97
C SER A 195 14.94 5.78 19.02
N THR A 196 14.74 6.30 20.22
CA THR A 196 13.99 5.58 21.26
C THR A 196 12.50 5.75 20.99
N ILE A 197 11.75 4.66 21.10
CA ILE A 197 10.28 4.72 21.03
C ILE A 197 9.78 4.94 22.45
N PRO A 198 9.12 6.08 22.74
CA PRO A 198 8.58 6.34 24.07
C PRO A 198 7.64 5.22 24.52
N TYR A 199 7.73 4.87 25.79
CA TYR A 199 6.90 3.87 26.48
C TYR A 199 7.01 2.42 25.97
N LEU A 200 7.60 2.12 24.80
CA LEU A 200 7.66 0.75 24.26
C LEU A 200 8.23 -0.28 25.24
N LYS A 201 9.37 0.04 25.90
CA LYS A 201 9.97 -0.86 26.89
C LYS A 201 9.03 -1.14 28.06
N GLU A 202 8.34 -0.10 28.51
CA GLU A 202 7.39 -0.18 29.63
C GLU A 202 6.13 -0.95 29.23
N THR A 203 5.58 -0.68 28.04
CA THR A 203 4.47 -1.42 27.44
C THR A 203 4.76 -2.92 27.37
N ILE A 204 5.95 -3.30 26.89
CA ILE A 204 6.36 -4.71 26.83
C ILE A 204 6.45 -5.33 28.23
N ARG A 205 6.95 -4.58 29.23
CA ARG A 205 6.97 -5.04 30.63
C ARG A 205 5.57 -5.29 31.14
N LEU A 206 4.67 -4.32 31.01
CA LEU A 206 3.28 -4.42 31.47
C LEU A 206 2.56 -5.62 30.85
N ILE A 207 2.71 -5.83 29.53
CA ILE A 207 2.13 -6.99 28.83
C ILE A 207 2.66 -8.31 29.40
N ARG A 208 3.96 -8.40 29.67
CA ARG A 208 4.58 -9.61 30.27
C ARG A 208 4.11 -9.87 31.69
N ASP A 209 3.82 -8.80 32.43
CA ASP A 209 3.24 -8.87 33.78
C ASP A 209 1.73 -9.20 33.77
N GLY A 210 1.15 -9.48 32.59
CA GLY A 210 -0.24 -9.87 32.43
C GLY A 210 -1.22 -8.71 32.24
N HIS A 211 -0.74 -7.47 32.17
CA HIS A 211 -1.61 -6.34 31.83
C HIS A 211 -2.08 -6.47 30.39
N PHE A 212 -3.34 -6.11 30.14
CA PHE A 212 -3.97 -6.16 28.81
C PHE A 212 -4.12 -7.57 28.21
N ALA A 213 -3.92 -8.65 29.00
CA ALA A 213 -4.02 -10.03 28.50
C ALA A 213 -5.37 -10.33 27.82
N ASP A 214 -6.46 -9.74 28.33
CA ASP A 214 -7.81 -9.90 27.79
C ASP A 214 -8.08 -9.03 26.55
N ASN A 215 -7.13 -8.20 26.11
CA ASN A 215 -7.29 -7.33 24.96
C ASN A 215 -6.69 -7.97 23.68
N PRO A 216 -7.53 -8.45 22.73
CA PRO A 216 -7.05 -9.12 21.53
C PRO A 216 -6.27 -8.20 20.57
N ALA A 217 -6.54 -6.89 20.58
CA ALA A 217 -5.81 -5.94 19.74
C ALA A 217 -4.38 -5.75 20.23
N VAL A 218 -4.18 -5.58 21.54
CA VAL A 218 -2.85 -5.51 22.16
C VAL A 218 -2.09 -6.82 21.93
N SER A 219 -2.73 -7.97 22.15
CA SER A 219 -2.12 -9.29 21.93
C SER A 219 -1.67 -9.49 20.49
N THR A 220 -2.47 -9.07 19.51
CA THR A 220 -2.12 -9.18 18.09
C THR A 220 -0.94 -8.28 17.72
N TRP A 221 -0.96 -7.01 18.14
CA TRP A 221 0.18 -6.10 17.91
C TRP A 221 1.45 -6.53 18.66
N TYR A 222 1.30 -7.17 19.83
CA TYR A 222 2.44 -7.73 20.56
C TYR A 222 3.02 -8.94 19.85
N ALA A 223 2.18 -9.85 19.34
CA ALA A 223 2.61 -10.98 18.53
C ALA A 223 3.36 -10.51 17.27
N SER A 224 2.88 -9.45 16.61
CA SER A 224 3.58 -8.80 15.48
C SER A 224 4.97 -8.32 15.90
N TYR A 225 5.07 -7.61 17.02
CA TYR A 225 6.33 -7.10 17.54
C TYR A 225 7.31 -8.24 17.86
N GLN A 226 6.84 -9.32 18.49
CA GLN A 226 7.66 -10.49 18.81
C GLN A 226 8.17 -11.20 17.56
N ALA A 227 7.31 -11.47 16.58
CA ALA A 227 7.69 -12.15 15.34
C ALA A 227 8.72 -11.34 14.53
N LEU A 228 8.65 -10.00 14.57
CA LEU A 228 9.63 -9.13 13.93
C LEU A 228 10.96 -9.04 14.70
N SER A 229 10.89 -9.07 16.03
CA SER A 229 12.06 -9.01 16.92
C SER A 229 12.85 -10.32 16.92
N GLU A 230 12.14 -11.45 16.81
CA GLU A 230 12.68 -12.82 16.84
C GLU A 230 12.27 -13.56 15.56
N PRO A 231 12.73 -13.13 14.36
CA PRO A 231 12.29 -13.68 13.08
C PRO A 231 12.62 -15.16 12.90
N ASP A 232 13.65 -15.65 13.59
CA ASP A 232 14.11 -17.05 13.53
C ASP A 232 13.29 -17.97 14.44
N ASN A 233 12.41 -17.40 15.28
CA ASN A 233 11.54 -18.12 16.19
C ASN A 233 10.20 -18.44 15.51
N ARG A 234 10.07 -19.68 15.03
CA ARG A 234 8.86 -20.15 14.33
C ARG A 234 7.59 -20.05 15.18
N GLU A 235 7.69 -20.29 16.49
CA GLU A 235 6.52 -20.24 17.38
C GLU A 235 5.94 -18.82 17.42
N ARG A 236 6.78 -17.78 17.51
CA ARG A 236 6.33 -16.38 17.49
C ARG A 236 5.59 -16.03 16.20
N PHE A 237 6.09 -16.52 15.07
CA PHE A 237 5.43 -16.34 13.78
C PHE A 237 4.07 -17.04 13.71
N LEU A 238 3.97 -18.27 14.23
CA LEU A 238 2.69 -19.00 14.25
C LEU A 238 1.66 -18.30 15.13
N VAL A 239 2.06 -17.77 16.29
CA VAL A 239 1.18 -16.96 17.15
C VAL A 239 0.68 -15.72 16.40
N LEU A 240 1.55 -15.00 15.69
CA LEU A 240 1.14 -13.87 14.86
C LEU A 240 0.08 -14.27 13.83
N LYS A 241 0.32 -15.35 13.09
CA LYS A 241 -0.60 -15.86 12.07
C LYS A 241 -1.97 -16.21 12.66
N GLU A 242 -1.98 -16.86 13.81
CA GLU A 242 -3.21 -17.22 14.53
C GLU A 242 -3.95 -15.98 15.05
N CYS A 243 -3.24 -15.00 15.62
CA CYS A 243 -3.84 -13.74 16.06
C CYS A 243 -4.50 -12.98 14.91
N ILE A 244 -3.84 -12.87 13.74
CA ILE A 244 -4.43 -12.21 12.57
C ILE A 244 -5.72 -12.92 12.15
N ALA A 245 -5.69 -14.25 12.03
CA ALA A 245 -6.86 -15.02 11.62
C ALA A 245 -8.03 -14.91 12.62
N SER A 246 -7.72 -14.96 13.91
CA SER A 246 -8.74 -14.95 14.98
C SER A 246 -9.35 -13.57 15.24
N HIS A 247 -8.59 -12.51 14.98
CA HIS A 247 -8.97 -11.15 15.37
C HIS A 247 -9.17 -10.19 14.19
N ALA A 248 -9.13 -10.66 12.94
CA ALA A 248 -9.22 -9.82 11.75
C ALA A 248 -10.36 -8.78 11.77
N ARG A 249 -11.55 -9.18 12.28
CA ARG A 249 -12.75 -8.33 12.34
C ARG A 249 -12.66 -7.17 13.33
N LEU A 250 -11.62 -7.16 14.18
CA LEU A 250 -11.40 -6.12 15.19
C LEU A 250 -10.58 -4.95 14.64
N PHE A 251 -9.99 -5.07 13.45
CA PHE A 251 -9.13 -4.07 12.87
C PHE A 251 -9.80 -3.37 11.70
N PRO A 252 -9.61 -2.05 11.55
CA PRO A 252 -9.92 -1.38 10.29
C PRO A 252 -9.05 -1.94 9.18
N GLU A 253 -9.53 -1.83 7.93
CA GLU A 253 -8.88 -2.39 6.75
C GLU A 253 -7.40 -2.00 6.63
N GLU A 254 -7.06 -0.74 6.91
CA GLU A 254 -5.68 -0.24 6.86
C GLU A 254 -4.77 -0.91 7.90
N GLU A 255 -5.22 -1.07 9.14
CA GLU A 255 -4.43 -1.75 10.18
C GLU A 255 -4.32 -3.25 9.89
N LEU A 256 -5.39 -3.87 9.39
CA LEU A 256 -5.36 -5.27 9.00
C LEU A 256 -4.35 -5.50 7.88
N ARG A 257 -4.35 -4.65 6.84
CA ARG A 257 -3.33 -4.68 5.78
C ARG A 257 -1.92 -4.60 6.35
N ASP A 258 -1.66 -3.69 7.30
CA ASP A 258 -0.35 -3.53 7.92
C ASP A 258 0.07 -4.83 8.64
N LEU A 259 -0.83 -5.48 9.37
CA LEU A 259 -0.56 -6.77 10.02
C LEU A 259 -0.19 -7.87 9.01
N TYR A 260 -0.91 -7.97 7.89
CA TYR A 260 -0.58 -8.91 6.80
C TYR A 260 0.80 -8.61 6.19
N ILE A 261 1.12 -7.33 5.95
CA ILE A 261 2.43 -6.90 5.43
C ILE A 261 3.55 -7.27 6.40
N LEU A 262 3.36 -7.07 7.71
CA LEU A 262 4.35 -7.44 8.73
C LEU A 262 4.58 -8.97 8.75
N ALA A 263 3.52 -9.77 8.68
CA ALA A 263 3.64 -11.23 8.60
C ALA A 263 4.37 -11.68 7.31
N LEU A 264 4.10 -11.06 6.17
CA LEU A 264 4.82 -11.29 4.92
C LEU A 264 6.30 -10.90 5.03
N ASN A 265 6.61 -9.80 5.70
CA ASN A 265 8.00 -9.36 5.89
C ASN A 265 8.81 -10.38 6.70
N VAL A 266 8.21 -11.00 7.73
CA VAL A 266 8.83 -12.11 8.47
C VAL A 266 9.11 -13.28 7.52
N CYS A 267 8.14 -13.68 6.70
CA CYS A 267 8.32 -14.76 5.73
C CYS A 267 9.44 -14.46 4.72
N ILE A 268 9.43 -13.26 4.14
CA ILE A 268 10.43 -12.83 3.15
C ILE A 268 11.83 -12.84 3.74
N ARG A 269 11.99 -12.38 4.99
CA ARG A 269 13.28 -12.42 5.69
C ARG A 269 13.80 -13.85 5.84
N ARG A 270 12.92 -14.81 6.15
CA ARG A 270 13.27 -16.23 6.29
C ARG A 270 13.54 -16.91 4.94
N ILE A 271 12.77 -16.59 3.90
CA ILE A 271 13.02 -17.05 2.52
C ILE A 271 14.40 -16.57 2.05
N ASN A 272 14.75 -15.31 2.31
CA ASN A 272 16.06 -14.75 1.97
C ASN A 272 17.20 -15.40 2.78
N ALA A 273 16.91 -15.93 3.97
CA ALA A 273 17.82 -16.76 4.76
C ALA A 273 17.84 -18.24 4.29
N SER A 274 17.30 -18.53 3.10
CA SER A 274 17.22 -19.86 2.48
C SER A 274 16.31 -20.87 3.19
N ASP A 275 15.41 -20.41 4.07
CA ASP A 275 14.39 -21.26 4.69
C ASP A 275 13.15 -21.37 3.78
N LYS A 276 13.17 -22.38 2.91
CA LYS A 276 12.12 -22.60 1.91
C LYS A 276 10.75 -22.93 2.52
N ALA A 277 10.67 -23.34 3.78
CA ALA A 277 9.39 -23.65 4.43
C ALA A 277 8.47 -22.40 4.49
N TYR A 278 9.06 -21.21 4.58
CA TYR A 278 8.33 -19.95 4.64
C TYR A 278 7.74 -19.51 3.29
N ILE A 279 8.11 -20.14 2.16
CA ILE A 279 7.46 -19.87 0.87
C ILE A 279 5.97 -20.27 0.94
N ARG A 280 5.68 -21.43 1.53
CA ARG A 280 4.31 -21.92 1.72
C ARG A 280 3.53 -21.09 2.74
N GLU A 281 4.20 -20.60 3.78
CA GLU A 281 3.58 -19.69 4.75
C GLU A 281 3.23 -18.33 4.12
N ALA A 282 4.15 -17.74 3.34
CA ALA A 282 3.90 -16.52 2.58
C ALA A 282 2.73 -16.69 1.60
N PHE A 283 2.64 -17.84 0.93
CA PHE A 283 1.55 -18.16 0.02
C PHE A 283 0.19 -18.16 0.74
N ALA A 284 0.10 -18.85 1.88
CA ALA A 284 -1.13 -18.88 2.69
C ALA A 284 -1.55 -17.49 3.18
N ILE A 285 -0.58 -16.64 3.58
CA ILE A 285 -0.86 -15.25 3.99
C ILE A 285 -1.36 -14.43 2.80
N TYR A 286 -0.76 -14.58 1.62
CA TYR A 286 -1.23 -13.91 0.41
C TYR A 286 -2.65 -14.33 0.04
N GLN A 287 -2.97 -15.62 0.07
CA GLN A 287 -4.32 -16.12 -0.21
C GLN A 287 -5.35 -15.51 0.77
N ALA A 288 -5.09 -15.61 2.08
CA ALA A 288 -5.99 -15.07 3.09
C ALA A 288 -6.17 -13.54 2.97
N GLY A 289 -5.10 -12.80 2.69
CA GLY A 289 -5.18 -11.35 2.53
C GLY A 289 -5.88 -10.93 1.23
N LEU A 290 -5.75 -11.71 0.16
CA LEU A 290 -6.47 -11.50 -1.10
C LEU A 290 -7.97 -11.76 -0.94
N GLU A 291 -8.35 -12.82 -0.24
CA GLU A 291 -9.75 -13.14 0.10
C GLU A 291 -10.37 -12.07 1.00
N ALA A 292 -9.60 -11.56 1.97
CA ALA A 292 -10.02 -10.47 2.85
C ALA A 292 -10.01 -9.09 2.17
N GLY A 293 -9.50 -8.97 0.94
CA GLY A 293 -9.42 -7.71 0.20
C GLY A 293 -8.36 -6.72 0.69
N VAL A 294 -7.55 -7.06 1.72
CA VAL A 294 -6.67 -6.10 2.43
C VAL A 294 -5.54 -5.54 1.57
N PHE A 295 -5.24 -6.18 0.44
CA PHE A 295 -4.20 -5.71 -0.48
C PHE A 295 -4.72 -4.73 -1.55
N LEU A 296 -6.02 -4.44 -1.57
CA LEU A 296 -6.62 -3.49 -2.50
C LEU A 296 -6.56 -2.07 -1.91
N GLU A 297 -5.81 -1.18 -2.54
CA GLU A 297 -5.73 0.22 -2.16
C GLU A 297 -6.59 1.04 -3.12
N ASN A 298 -7.63 1.70 -2.61
CA ASN A 298 -8.61 2.40 -3.45
C ASN A 298 -9.19 1.48 -4.55
N GLY A 299 -9.44 0.21 -4.21
CA GLY A 299 -9.93 -0.81 -5.15
C GLY A 299 -8.88 -1.34 -6.12
N HIS A 300 -7.60 -1.00 -5.95
CA HIS A 300 -6.53 -1.43 -6.86
C HIS A 300 -5.45 -2.25 -6.17
N LEU A 301 -4.98 -3.29 -6.84
CA LEU A 301 -3.83 -4.07 -6.41
C LEU A 301 -2.55 -3.46 -6.99
N SER A 302 -1.56 -3.21 -6.12
CA SER A 302 -0.28 -2.65 -6.58
C SER A 302 0.44 -3.62 -7.54
N LYS A 303 1.18 -3.08 -8.51
CA LYS A 303 2.01 -3.89 -9.43
C LYS A 303 3.02 -4.78 -8.70
N PHE A 304 3.50 -4.32 -7.54
CA PHE A 304 4.44 -5.05 -6.71
C PHE A 304 3.78 -6.23 -6.01
N THR A 305 2.61 -6.01 -5.39
CA THR A 305 1.85 -7.09 -4.75
C THR A 305 1.44 -8.13 -5.79
N TYR A 306 0.94 -7.69 -6.95
CA TYR A 306 0.53 -8.58 -8.03
C TYR A 306 1.65 -9.53 -8.48
N ARG A 307 2.84 -8.97 -8.69
CA ARG A 307 4.03 -9.74 -9.05
C ARG A 307 4.54 -10.64 -7.92
N ASN A 308 4.51 -10.16 -6.68
CA ASN A 308 5.04 -10.91 -5.54
C ASN A 308 4.19 -12.15 -5.24
N VAL A 309 2.87 -12.02 -5.28
CA VAL A 309 1.92 -13.14 -5.17
C VAL A 309 2.21 -14.18 -6.24
N LEU A 310 2.30 -13.75 -7.51
CA LEU A 310 2.64 -14.63 -8.62
C LEU A 310 3.96 -15.37 -8.34
N ASN A 311 5.03 -14.65 -8.00
CA ASN A 311 6.35 -15.26 -7.78
C ASN A 311 6.34 -16.32 -6.68
N ILE A 312 5.59 -16.11 -5.60
CA ILE A 312 5.44 -17.09 -4.53
C ILE A 312 4.69 -18.33 -5.03
N ALA A 313 3.58 -18.15 -5.76
CA ALA A 313 2.84 -19.26 -6.34
C ALA A 313 3.69 -20.08 -7.33
N LEU A 314 4.45 -19.40 -8.19
CA LEU A 314 5.37 -20.02 -9.14
C LEU A 314 6.52 -20.77 -8.44
N ALA A 315 7.02 -20.25 -7.31
CA ALA A 315 8.05 -20.94 -6.52
C ALA A 315 7.55 -22.23 -5.86
N LEU A 316 6.23 -22.37 -5.68
CA LEU A 316 5.57 -23.59 -5.22
C LEU A 316 5.03 -24.46 -6.35
N GLU A 317 5.23 -24.03 -7.61
CA GLU A 317 4.70 -24.71 -8.80
C GLU A 317 3.16 -24.83 -8.79
N GLU A 318 2.47 -23.88 -8.15
CA GLU A 318 1.00 -23.81 -8.09
C GLU A 318 0.43 -23.23 -9.39
N TRP A 319 0.67 -23.88 -10.52
CA TRP A 319 0.40 -23.36 -11.86
C TRP A 319 -1.07 -23.01 -12.08
N GLY A 320 -1.99 -23.90 -11.67
CA GLY A 320 -3.43 -23.68 -11.83
C GLY A 320 -3.91 -22.46 -11.06
N TRP A 321 -3.49 -22.36 -9.79
CA TRP A 321 -3.81 -21.22 -8.94
C TRP A 321 -3.19 -19.92 -9.49
N ALA A 322 -1.92 -19.94 -9.88
CA ALA A 322 -1.23 -18.77 -10.43
C ALA A 322 -1.92 -18.24 -11.69
N LYS A 323 -2.39 -19.13 -12.58
CA LYS A 323 -3.11 -18.71 -13.79
C LYS A 323 -4.48 -18.12 -13.46
N ALA A 324 -5.24 -18.75 -12.56
CA ALA A 324 -6.53 -18.22 -12.11
C ALA A 324 -6.38 -16.84 -11.45
N TYR A 325 -5.40 -16.70 -10.56
CA TYR A 325 -5.04 -15.45 -9.89
C TYR A 325 -4.77 -14.31 -10.89
N LEU A 326 -3.99 -14.58 -11.94
CA LEU A 326 -3.68 -13.57 -12.94
C LEU A 326 -4.94 -13.03 -13.63
N GLU A 327 -5.88 -13.91 -13.99
CA GLU A 327 -7.13 -13.50 -14.64
C GLU A 327 -8.07 -12.78 -13.67
N GLU A 328 -8.26 -13.34 -12.47
CA GLU A 328 -9.19 -12.84 -11.45
C GLU A 328 -8.79 -11.44 -10.96
N TYR A 329 -7.50 -11.22 -10.73
CA TYR A 329 -7.01 -9.95 -10.18
C TYR A 329 -6.60 -8.93 -11.25
N ARG A 330 -6.66 -9.27 -12.54
CA ARG A 330 -6.38 -8.32 -13.64
C ARG A 330 -7.25 -7.06 -13.57
N PRO A 331 -8.59 -7.12 -13.36
CA PRO A 331 -9.45 -5.94 -13.28
C PRO A 331 -9.07 -4.97 -12.17
N TYR A 332 -8.39 -5.44 -11.12
CA TYR A 332 -7.95 -4.65 -9.98
C TYR A 332 -6.59 -3.97 -10.22
N LEU A 333 -5.91 -4.21 -11.35
CA LEU A 333 -4.69 -3.48 -11.66
C LEU A 333 -4.98 -2.01 -12.03
N PRO A 334 -4.04 -1.07 -11.79
CA PRO A 334 -4.20 0.33 -12.17
C PRO A 334 -4.53 0.46 -13.67
N PRO A 335 -5.66 1.09 -14.07
CA PRO A 335 -6.15 1.06 -15.45
C PRO A 335 -5.14 1.55 -16.51
N ARG A 336 -4.27 2.50 -16.13
CA ARG A 336 -3.24 3.05 -17.04
C ARG A 336 -2.12 2.07 -17.37
N GLU A 337 -1.82 1.14 -16.45
CA GLU A 337 -0.70 0.20 -16.56
C GLU A 337 -1.16 -1.27 -16.57
N GLN A 338 -2.48 -1.51 -16.49
CA GLN A 338 -3.09 -2.83 -16.37
C GLN A 338 -2.58 -3.82 -17.42
N GLU A 339 -2.63 -3.45 -18.70
CA GLU A 339 -2.23 -4.33 -19.80
C GLU A 339 -0.73 -4.67 -19.76
N GLN A 340 0.09 -3.66 -19.46
CA GLN A 340 1.54 -3.83 -19.35
C GLN A 340 1.88 -4.76 -18.18
N ILE A 341 1.28 -4.53 -17.01
CA ILE A 341 1.52 -5.33 -15.80
C ILE A 341 1.07 -6.78 -16.03
N TYR A 342 -0.15 -6.97 -16.56
CA TYR A 342 -0.69 -8.30 -16.84
C TYR A 342 0.18 -9.05 -17.86
N THR A 343 0.53 -8.43 -18.99
CA THR A 343 1.35 -9.05 -20.05
C THR A 343 2.70 -9.51 -19.53
N TYR A 344 3.40 -8.66 -18.76
CA TYR A 344 4.69 -9.01 -18.18
C TYR A 344 4.61 -10.19 -17.18
N ASN A 345 3.59 -10.18 -16.32
CA ASN A 345 3.40 -11.25 -15.33
C ASN A 345 2.95 -12.56 -15.98
N LEU A 346 2.10 -12.51 -17.00
CA LEU A 346 1.71 -13.68 -17.79
C LEU A 346 2.89 -14.27 -18.57
N ALA A 347 3.75 -13.43 -19.14
CA ALA A 347 4.99 -13.88 -19.76
C ALA A 347 5.90 -14.59 -18.74
N THR A 348 5.98 -14.06 -17.51
CA THR A 348 6.75 -14.66 -16.42
C THR A 348 6.19 -16.02 -16.02
N TYR A 349 4.87 -16.16 -15.96
CA TYR A 349 4.19 -17.44 -15.72
C TYR A 349 4.60 -18.48 -16.77
N TYR A 350 4.44 -18.19 -18.07
CA TYR A 350 4.78 -19.12 -19.15
C TYR A 350 6.27 -19.44 -19.19
N PHE A 351 7.12 -18.44 -18.98
CA PHE A 351 8.57 -18.63 -18.90
C PHE A 351 8.96 -19.61 -17.77
N ARG A 352 8.38 -19.46 -16.57
CA ARG A 352 8.66 -20.35 -15.43
C ARG A 352 8.13 -21.77 -15.66
N LYS A 353 6.99 -21.89 -16.34
CA LYS A 353 6.39 -23.17 -16.74
C LYS A 353 7.11 -23.83 -17.94
N GLN A 354 8.09 -23.15 -18.53
CA GLN A 354 8.82 -23.57 -19.74
C GLN A 354 7.99 -23.63 -21.02
N GLU A 355 6.86 -22.91 -21.05
CA GLU A 355 6.01 -22.70 -22.23
C GLU A 355 6.57 -21.50 -23.03
N TYR A 356 7.64 -21.77 -23.76
CA TYR A 356 8.52 -20.74 -24.31
C TYR A 356 7.96 -19.97 -25.51
N GLU A 357 7.08 -20.56 -26.31
CA GLU A 357 6.46 -19.88 -27.47
C GLU A 357 5.50 -18.78 -27.01
N GLU A 358 4.66 -19.12 -26.04
CA GLU A 358 3.71 -18.22 -25.38
C GLU A 358 4.44 -17.11 -24.64
N ALA A 359 5.50 -17.46 -23.90
CA ALA A 359 6.35 -16.49 -23.24
C ALA A 359 6.98 -15.51 -24.24
N LEU A 360 7.59 -15.99 -25.33
CA LEU A 360 8.24 -15.12 -26.33
C LEU A 360 7.27 -14.15 -26.99
N THR A 361 6.07 -14.62 -27.33
CA THR A 361 5.03 -13.78 -27.91
C THR A 361 4.73 -12.59 -27.00
N LEU A 362 4.45 -12.86 -25.72
CA LEU A 362 4.16 -11.81 -24.75
C LEU A 362 5.36 -10.92 -24.44
N LEU A 363 6.58 -11.47 -24.39
CA LEU A 363 7.81 -10.70 -24.10
C LEU A 363 8.13 -9.70 -25.22
N ARG A 364 7.80 -10.01 -26.48
CA ARG A 364 7.97 -9.08 -27.61
C ARG A 364 6.98 -7.93 -27.56
N ASP A 365 5.76 -8.21 -27.08
CA ASP A 365 4.69 -7.22 -26.97
C ASP A 365 4.72 -6.43 -25.65
N ALA A 366 5.48 -6.90 -24.66
CA ALA A 366 5.58 -6.28 -23.34
C ALA A 366 6.15 -4.86 -23.41
N ARG A 367 5.27 -3.85 -23.37
CA ARG A 367 5.63 -2.42 -23.34
C ARG A 367 6.05 -1.99 -21.95
N VAL A 368 7.16 -2.53 -21.45
CA VAL A 368 7.64 -2.29 -20.09
C VAL A 368 8.35 -0.94 -19.96
N SER A 369 7.88 -0.07 -19.08
CA SER A 369 8.47 1.25 -18.80
C SER A 369 9.64 1.20 -17.79
N GLU A 370 9.58 0.29 -16.82
CA GLU A 370 10.55 0.20 -15.73
C GLU A 370 11.88 -0.44 -16.17
N THR A 371 13.00 0.19 -15.82
CA THR A 371 14.34 -0.25 -16.28
C THR A 371 14.69 -1.66 -15.82
N LEU A 372 14.36 -2.03 -14.57
CA LEU A 372 14.68 -3.36 -14.04
C LEU A 372 13.84 -4.46 -14.69
N GLU A 373 12.56 -4.20 -14.92
CA GLU A 373 11.67 -5.14 -15.62
C GLU A 373 12.09 -5.28 -17.09
N GLN A 374 12.58 -4.22 -17.72
CA GLN A 374 13.19 -4.27 -19.06
C GLN A 374 14.47 -5.12 -19.12
N PHE A 375 15.26 -5.16 -18.05
CA PHE A 375 16.38 -6.10 -17.96
C PHE A 375 15.86 -7.54 -17.82
N ASP A 376 14.79 -7.72 -17.05
CA ASP A 376 14.18 -9.02 -16.78
C ASP A 376 13.55 -9.66 -18.02
N VAL A 377 12.81 -8.88 -18.83
CA VAL A 377 12.27 -9.30 -20.13
C VAL A 377 13.38 -9.83 -21.03
N ARG A 378 14.46 -9.05 -21.19
CA ARG A 378 15.60 -9.43 -22.03
C ARG A 378 16.34 -10.64 -21.48
N ARG A 379 16.46 -10.77 -20.15
CA ARG A 379 17.02 -11.96 -19.50
C ARG A 379 16.21 -13.21 -19.85
N MET A 380 14.88 -13.16 -19.76
CA MET A 380 14.00 -14.27 -20.15
C MET A 380 14.18 -14.63 -21.62
N MET A 381 14.16 -13.65 -22.52
CA MET A 381 14.36 -13.88 -23.96
C MET A 381 15.74 -14.49 -24.27
N VAL A 382 16.81 -14.03 -23.61
CA VAL A 382 18.17 -14.61 -23.77
C VAL A 382 18.17 -16.10 -23.44
N ARG A 383 17.54 -16.48 -22.33
CA ARG A 383 17.44 -17.89 -21.93
C ARG A 383 16.60 -18.69 -22.91
N ILE A 384 15.44 -18.19 -23.31
CA ILE A 384 14.57 -18.88 -24.27
C ILE A 384 15.29 -19.10 -25.62
N TYR A 385 15.92 -18.06 -26.19
CA TYR A 385 16.62 -18.20 -27.47
C TYR A 385 17.80 -19.16 -27.39
N TYR A 386 18.50 -19.19 -26.25
CA TYR A 386 19.57 -20.16 -26.04
C TYR A 386 19.03 -21.59 -25.98
N ASP A 387 18.01 -21.85 -25.14
CA ASP A 387 17.41 -23.17 -24.94
C ASP A 387 16.79 -23.71 -26.25
N ARG A 388 16.23 -22.84 -27.09
CA ARG A 388 15.67 -23.17 -28.41
C ARG A 388 16.70 -23.23 -29.55
N ASN A 389 17.98 -22.99 -29.28
CA ASN A 389 19.04 -22.94 -30.28
C ASN A 389 18.82 -21.87 -31.39
N GLU A 390 18.11 -20.78 -31.08
CA GLU A 390 17.85 -19.66 -31.99
C GLU A 390 19.02 -18.65 -31.96
N ILE A 391 20.20 -19.09 -32.37
CA ILE A 391 21.47 -18.37 -32.16
C ILE A 391 21.49 -16.97 -32.81
N GLN A 392 20.94 -16.82 -34.01
CA GLN A 392 20.91 -15.52 -34.69
C GLN A 392 20.07 -14.47 -33.94
N ALA A 393 18.92 -14.90 -33.40
CA ALA A 393 18.07 -14.04 -32.59
C ALA A 393 18.74 -13.71 -31.24
N LEU A 394 19.40 -14.70 -30.63
CA LEU A 394 20.19 -14.52 -29.42
C LEU A 394 21.31 -13.49 -29.60
N ASP A 395 22.13 -13.60 -30.64
CA ASP A 395 23.24 -12.68 -30.89
C ASP A 395 22.74 -11.23 -31.07
N SER A 396 21.68 -11.06 -31.88
CA SER A 396 21.04 -9.76 -32.08
C SER A 396 20.49 -9.17 -30.76
N LEU A 397 19.91 -10.02 -29.91
CA LEU A 397 19.43 -9.62 -28.60
C LEU A 397 20.58 -9.23 -27.67
N LEU A 398 21.67 -10.00 -27.62
CA LEU A 398 22.83 -9.70 -26.78
C LEU A 398 23.48 -8.36 -27.15
N ASP A 399 23.54 -8.02 -28.44
CA ASP A 399 24.04 -6.74 -28.93
C ASP A 399 23.17 -5.57 -28.52
N SER A 400 21.87 -5.65 -28.79
CA SER A 400 20.93 -4.61 -28.38
C SER A 400 20.85 -4.46 -26.86
N PHE A 401 20.96 -5.56 -26.10
CA PHE A 401 20.94 -5.54 -24.64
C PHE A 401 22.21 -4.91 -24.06
N ASP A 402 23.40 -5.18 -24.61
CA ASP A 402 24.65 -4.51 -24.20
C ASP A 402 24.57 -3.00 -24.42
N ILE A 403 24.05 -2.55 -25.58
CA ILE A 403 23.84 -1.12 -25.87
C ILE A 403 22.86 -0.52 -24.86
N TYR A 404 21.73 -1.19 -24.60
CA TYR A 404 20.73 -0.74 -23.65
C TYR A 404 21.29 -0.60 -22.23
N LEU A 405 22.03 -1.61 -21.74
CA LEU A 405 22.71 -1.60 -20.44
C LEU A 405 23.73 -0.46 -20.34
N ARG A 406 24.46 -0.14 -21.41
CA ARG A 406 25.43 0.97 -21.43
C ARG A 406 24.76 2.34 -21.31
N ARG A 407 23.58 2.52 -21.90
CA ARG A 407 22.79 3.77 -21.85
C ARG A 407 22.16 4.02 -20.48
N HIS A 408 21.72 2.96 -19.78
CA HIS A 408 20.98 3.08 -18.53
C HIS A 408 21.90 3.02 -17.29
N LYS A 409 22.72 4.06 -17.10
CA LYS A 409 23.72 4.15 -16.00
C LYS A 409 23.12 4.10 -14.59
N LYS A 410 21.83 4.42 -14.41
CA LYS A 410 21.12 4.42 -13.13
C LYS A 410 20.78 3.01 -12.59
N GLY A 411 21.04 1.94 -13.35
CA GLY A 411 20.71 0.56 -12.95
C GLY A 411 21.58 -0.06 -11.84
N GLY A 412 22.45 0.71 -11.17
CA GLY A 412 23.24 0.27 -10.02
C GLY A 412 23.99 -1.06 -10.22
N TYR A 413 23.98 -1.92 -9.19
CA TYR A 413 24.61 -3.24 -9.25
C TYR A 413 23.90 -4.20 -10.23
N HIS A 414 22.59 -4.07 -10.42
CA HIS A 414 21.83 -4.89 -11.38
C HIS A 414 22.36 -4.72 -12.80
N ARG A 415 22.73 -3.50 -13.20
CA ARG A 415 23.36 -3.26 -14.51
C ARG A 415 24.65 -4.06 -14.66
N LYS A 416 25.54 -4.05 -13.66
CA LYS A 416 26.81 -4.81 -13.66
C LYS A 416 26.51 -6.31 -13.76
N MET A 417 25.51 -6.79 -13.01
CA MET A 417 25.05 -8.17 -13.02
C MET A 417 24.62 -8.64 -14.42
N PHE A 418 23.78 -7.88 -15.12
CA PHE A 418 23.32 -8.23 -16.47
C PHE A 418 24.41 -8.04 -17.55
N MET A 419 25.28 -7.05 -17.42
CA MET A 419 26.44 -6.91 -18.33
C MET A 419 27.38 -8.13 -18.25
N ASN A 420 27.59 -8.66 -17.05
CA ASN A 420 28.36 -9.87 -16.85
C ASN A 420 27.67 -11.08 -17.50
N MET A 421 26.34 -11.22 -17.34
CA MET A 421 25.55 -12.25 -18.01
C MET A 421 25.71 -12.19 -19.54
N VAL A 422 25.55 -11.02 -20.16
CA VAL A 422 25.72 -10.84 -21.62
C VAL A 422 27.13 -11.28 -22.09
N ARG A 423 28.17 -10.91 -21.35
CA ARG A 423 29.56 -11.30 -21.66
C ARG A 423 29.78 -12.81 -21.56
N ILE A 424 29.23 -13.45 -20.53
CA ILE A 424 29.29 -14.90 -20.37
C ILE A 424 28.52 -15.59 -21.49
N MET A 425 27.31 -15.13 -21.82
CA MET A 425 26.52 -15.70 -22.92
C MET A 425 27.23 -15.62 -24.27
N ARG A 426 27.83 -14.47 -24.63
CA ARG A 426 28.66 -14.36 -25.85
C ARG A 426 29.83 -15.36 -25.85
N SER A 427 30.44 -15.57 -24.69
CA SER A 427 31.53 -16.54 -24.54
C SER A 427 31.03 -17.99 -24.69
N LEU A 428 29.81 -18.30 -24.23
CA LEU A 428 29.19 -19.62 -24.37
C LEU A 428 28.82 -19.91 -25.82
N VAL A 429 28.18 -18.96 -26.50
CA VAL A 429 27.78 -19.10 -27.91
C VAL A 429 29.02 -19.31 -28.79
N SER A 430 30.08 -18.53 -28.58
CA SER A 430 31.34 -18.68 -29.32
C SER A 430 32.18 -19.91 -28.93
N ALA A 431 31.92 -20.52 -27.76
CA ALA A 431 32.57 -21.72 -27.29
C ALA A 431 31.85 -23.03 -27.67
N LYS A 432 30.66 -22.95 -28.28
CA LYS A 432 29.88 -24.11 -28.73
C LYS A 432 30.74 -24.93 -29.72
N GLY A 433 31.20 -26.10 -29.29
CA GLY A 433 32.11 -26.97 -30.05
C GLY A 433 33.60 -26.95 -29.67
N ARG A 434 34.00 -26.32 -28.54
CA ARG A 434 35.42 -26.27 -28.09
C ARG A 434 35.73 -27.22 -26.92
N SER A 435 37.03 -27.50 -26.74
CA SER A 435 37.59 -28.47 -25.76
C SER A 435 37.17 -28.27 -24.30
N GLU A 436 37.25 -29.35 -23.52
CA GLU A 436 36.95 -29.41 -22.08
C GLU A 436 37.69 -28.33 -21.27
N GLN A 437 38.88 -27.94 -21.73
CA GLN A 437 39.67 -26.87 -21.13
C GLN A 437 38.98 -25.50 -21.18
N ASN A 438 38.20 -25.21 -22.23
CA ASN A 438 37.46 -23.96 -22.36
C ASN A 438 36.21 -23.95 -21.48
N LYS A 439 35.50 -25.08 -21.38
CA LYS A 439 34.39 -25.24 -20.43
C LYS A 439 34.86 -25.03 -18.99
N SER A 440 35.99 -25.65 -18.61
CA SER A 440 36.62 -25.47 -17.29
C SER A 440 36.99 -24.00 -17.00
N ARG A 441 37.54 -23.28 -17.97
CA ARG A 441 37.84 -21.83 -17.84
C ARG A 441 36.57 -20.99 -17.65
N LEU A 442 35.52 -21.26 -18.42
CA LEU A 442 34.24 -20.57 -18.29
C LEU A 442 33.58 -20.85 -16.93
N ARG A 443 33.61 -22.10 -16.48
CA ARG A 443 33.11 -22.50 -15.16
C ARG A 443 33.80 -21.72 -14.04
N LYS A 444 35.14 -21.67 -14.03
CA LYS A 444 35.89 -20.86 -13.05
C LYS A 444 35.50 -19.38 -13.10
N LYS A 445 35.30 -18.83 -14.30
CA LYS A 445 34.90 -17.43 -14.47
C LYS A 445 33.49 -17.16 -13.91
N ILE A 446 32.53 -18.04 -14.18
CA ILE A 446 31.15 -17.94 -13.68
C ILE A 446 31.13 -18.00 -12.14
N SER A 447 31.88 -18.93 -11.54
CA SER A 447 31.98 -19.07 -10.08
C SER A 447 32.58 -17.85 -9.39
N ASN A 448 33.58 -17.20 -10.00
CA ASN A 448 34.33 -16.10 -9.38
C ASN A 448 33.72 -14.70 -9.61
N LEU A 449 32.71 -14.56 -10.47
CA LEU A 449 32.07 -13.28 -10.71
C LEU A 449 31.16 -12.90 -9.53
N GLU A 450 31.46 -11.78 -8.87
CA GLU A 450 30.69 -11.24 -7.75
C GLU A 450 29.21 -10.99 -8.11
N TYR A 451 28.96 -10.25 -9.21
CA TYR A 451 27.61 -9.95 -9.69
C TYR A 451 27.34 -10.68 -11.00
N LEU A 452 26.50 -11.70 -10.98
CA LEU A 452 26.11 -12.45 -12.18
C LEU A 452 24.65 -12.89 -12.11
N ALA A 453 23.86 -12.48 -13.10
CA ALA A 453 22.49 -12.94 -13.26
C ALA A 453 22.47 -14.39 -13.76
N GLU A 454 21.48 -15.16 -13.34
CA GLU A 454 21.28 -16.55 -13.77
C GLU A 454 22.50 -17.45 -13.53
N ARG A 455 23.27 -17.22 -12.44
CA ARG A 455 24.52 -17.97 -12.18
C ARG A 455 24.31 -19.48 -12.20
N GLU A 456 23.28 -19.98 -11.53
CA GLU A 456 22.98 -21.42 -11.46
C GLU A 456 22.71 -22.02 -12.83
N TRP A 457 21.87 -21.36 -13.65
CA TRP A 457 21.61 -21.76 -15.03
C TRP A 457 22.88 -21.68 -15.90
N LEU A 458 23.66 -20.61 -15.81
CA LEU A 458 24.92 -20.50 -16.57
C LEU A 458 25.94 -21.60 -16.20
N LEU A 459 25.97 -22.02 -14.93
CA LEU A 459 26.79 -23.14 -14.48
C LEU A 459 26.30 -24.47 -15.07
N SER A 460 24.99 -24.71 -15.14
CA SER A 460 24.45 -25.95 -15.73
C SER A 460 24.76 -26.10 -17.22
N LEU A 461 25.08 -25.01 -17.92
CA LEU A 461 25.47 -25.04 -19.35
C LEU A 461 26.95 -25.41 -19.59
N VAL A 462 27.79 -25.35 -18.55
CA VAL A 462 29.24 -25.64 -18.62
C VAL A 462 29.67 -26.78 -17.70
N THR A 463 28.68 -27.48 -17.14
CA THR A 463 28.86 -28.75 -16.45
C THR A 463 28.73 -29.86 -17.48
#